data_AF-A0A5B7TPX5-F1
#
_entry.id   AF-A0A5B7TPX5-F1
#
_cell.length_a   1.000
_cell.length_b   1.000
_cell.length_c   1.000
_cell.angle_alpha   90.00
_cell.angle_beta   90.00
_cell.angle_gamma   90.00
#
_symmetry.space_group_name_H-M   'P 1'
#
loop_
_entity.id
_entity.type
_entity.pdbx_description
1 polymer ?
#
loop_
_entity_poly.entity_id
_entity_poly.type
_entity_poly.pdbx_seq_one_letter_code
_entity_poly.pdbx_strand_id
1 'polypeptide(L)'
;MEVFTDFMSANPEYGYLIGVAGFLLIIIGLILDWDWVVEPGGGYINIASFIEMFGRKTVRILYGLIMFIGVLICLYGFFTYNPSLYPK
;
A
#
# COMPACT_ATOMS: atom_id res chain seq x y z
N MET A 1 -22.72 1.93 -7.98
CA MET A 1 -21.54 1.07 -8.21
C MET A 1 -21.17 1.01 -9.68
N GLU A 2 -22.13 0.82 -10.61
CA GLU A 2 -21.87 0.77 -12.06
C GLU A 2 -21.00 1.92 -12.57
N VAL A 3 -21.33 3.17 -12.25
CA VAL A 3 -20.53 4.35 -12.67
C VAL A 3 -19.06 4.26 -12.27
N PHE A 4 -18.76 3.75 -11.06
CA PHE A 4 -17.38 3.60 -10.60
C PHE A 4 -16.69 2.45 -11.33
N THR A 5 -17.37 1.31 -11.46
CA THR A 5 -16.83 0.15 -12.17
C THR A 5 -16.53 0.49 -13.63
N ASP A 6 -17.45 1.17 -14.32
CA ASP A 6 -17.27 1.60 -15.71
C ASP A 6 -16.10 2.58 -15.85
N PHE A 7 -15.98 3.53 -14.92
CA PHE A 7 -14.84 4.46 -14.90
C PHE A 7 -13.51 3.71 -14.73
N MET A 8 -13.44 2.76 -13.81
CA MET A 8 -12.22 1.98 -13.55
C MET A 8 -11.87 1.06 -14.73
N SER A 9 -12.87 0.45 -15.38
CA SER A 9 -12.67 -0.34 -16.59
C SER A 9 -12.23 0.52 -17.79
N ALA A 10 -12.67 1.77 -17.85
CA ALA A 10 -12.23 2.72 -18.88
C ALA A 10 -10.83 3.31 -18.60
N ASN A 11 -10.43 3.43 -17.33
CA ASN A 11 -9.19 4.06 -16.89
C ASN A 11 -8.44 3.20 -15.85
N PRO A 12 -7.98 1.99 -16.23
CA PRO A 12 -7.37 1.02 -15.31
C PRO A 12 -6.09 1.52 -14.61
N GLU A 13 -5.37 2.47 -15.21
CA GLU A 13 -4.20 3.10 -14.61
C GLU A 13 -4.49 3.79 -13.27
N TYR A 14 -5.72 4.27 -13.06
CA TYR A 14 -6.10 4.88 -11.78
C TYR A 14 -6.12 3.87 -10.63
N GLY A 15 -6.11 2.56 -10.93
CA GLY A 15 -5.89 1.52 -9.93
C GLY A 15 -4.54 1.66 -9.20
N TYR A 16 -3.51 2.14 -9.90
CA TYR A 16 -2.22 2.45 -9.26
C TYR A 16 -2.34 3.58 -8.24
N LEU A 17 -3.15 4.62 -8.52
CA LEU A 17 -3.36 5.73 -7.59
C LEU A 17 -4.17 5.31 -6.35
N ILE A 18 -5.10 4.37 -6.50
CA ILE A 18 -5.76 3.73 -5.35
C ILE A 18 -4.73 3.00 -4.49
N GLY A 19 -3.79 2.28 -5.12
CA GLY A 19 -2.65 1.66 -4.44
C GLY A 19 -1.80 2.68 -3.67
N VAL A 20 -1.45 3.81 -4.30
CA VAL A 20 -0.72 4.92 -3.65
C VAL A 20 -1.47 5.42 -2.42
N ALA A 21 -2.77 5.68 -2.53
CA ALA A 21 -3.58 6.16 -1.41
C ALA A 21 -3.58 5.14 -0.24
N GLY A 22 -3.70 3.86 -0.54
CA GLY A 22 -3.63 2.78 0.45
C GLY A 22 -2.28 2.73 1.16
N PHE A 23 -1.17 2.73 0.43
CA PHE A 23 0.17 2.73 1.03
C PHE A 23 0.46 3.99 1.86
N LEU A 24 0.04 5.16 1.38
CA LEU A 24 0.20 6.42 2.13
C LEU A 24 -0.61 6.41 3.43
N LEU A 25 -1.82 5.84 3.44
CA LEU A 25 -2.61 5.69 4.65
C LEU A 25 -1.88 4.83 5.70
N ILE A 26 -1.26 3.73 5.26
CA ILE A 26 -0.43 2.89 6.14
C ILE A 26 0.78 3.66 6.65
N ILE A 27 1.50 4.40 5.79
CA ILE A 27 2.65 5.22 6.21
C ILE A 27 2.23 6.27 7.25
N ILE A 28 1.10 6.94 7.04
CA ILE A 28 0.55 7.90 8.01
C ILE A 28 0.27 7.19 9.33
N GLY A 29 -0.39 6.03 9.30
CA GLY A 29 -0.63 5.24 10.51
C GLY A 29 0.65 4.81 11.20
N LEU A 30 1.70 4.46 10.45
CA LEU A 30 3.01 4.15 11.02
C LEU A 30 3.69 5.38 11.62
N ILE A 31 3.52 6.59 11.09
CA ILE A 31 4.05 7.82 11.68
C ILE A 31 3.27 8.17 12.95
N LEU A 32 1.94 8.08 12.91
CA LEU A 32 1.04 8.39 14.00
C LEU A 32 0.91 7.29 15.06
N ASP A 33 1.59 6.15 14.86
CA ASP A 33 1.58 5.00 15.76
C ASP A 33 0.20 4.36 15.96
N TRP A 34 -0.60 4.29 14.89
CA TRP A 34 -1.91 3.64 14.93
C TRP A 34 -1.77 2.14 15.23
N ASP A 35 -2.42 1.69 16.30
CA ASP A 35 -2.31 0.32 16.78
C ASP A 35 -2.75 -0.69 15.72
N TRP A 36 -3.87 -0.48 15.03
CA TRP A 36 -4.39 -1.40 14.00
C TRP A 36 -3.42 -1.64 12.82
N VAL A 37 -2.44 -0.77 12.59
CA VAL A 37 -1.43 -0.93 11.53
C VAL A 37 -0.30 -1.90 11.95
N VAL A 38 -0.05 -2.00 13.25
CA VAL A 38 1.03 -2.80 13.85
C VAL A 38 0.52 -3.89 14.79
N GLU A 39 -0.80 -3.98 15.00
CA GLU A 39 -1.43 -4.98 15.83
C GLU A 39 -1.34 -6.36 15.20
N PRO A 40 -1.10 -7.41 16.00
CA PRO A 40 -1.22 -8.79 15.56
C PRO A 40 -2.69 -9.16 15.32
N GLY A 41 -3.26 -8.64 14.25
CA GLY A 41 -4.63 -8.95 13.82
C GLY A 41 -4.69 -10.25 13.04
N GLY A 42 -4.25 -11.38 13.61
CA GLY A 42 -4.42 -12.75 13.07
C GLY A 42 -4.03 -13.00 11.60
N GLY A 43 -3.39 -12.03 10.93
CA GLY A 43 -3.09 -12.05 9.51
C GLY A 43 -1.85 -12.89 9.19
N TYR A 44 -1.62 -13.12 7.89
CA TYR A 44 -0.52 -13.93 7.40
C TYR A 44 0.89 -13.41 7.77
N ILE A 45 1.02 -12.12 8.09
CA ILE A 45 2.28 -11.50 8.49
C ILE A 45 2.23 -11.21 9.99
N ASN A 46 3.05 -11.94 10.76
CA ASN A 46 3.14 -11.77 12.21
C ASN A 46 4.04 -10.59 12.59
N ILE A 47 3.51 -9.37 12.46
CA ILE A 47 4.21 -8.13 12.84
C ILE A 47 4.60 -8.14 14.33
N ALA A 48 3.81 -8.76 15.20
CA ALA A 48 4.12 -8.81 16.64
C ALA A 48 5.44 -9.53 16.93
N SER A 49 5.73 -10.65 16.27
CA SER A 49 7.03 -11.33 16.45
C SER A 49 8.22 -10.46 16.04
N PHE A 50 8.07 -9.63 15.00
CA PHE A 50 9.11 -8.66 14.64
C PHE A 50 9.25 -7.55 15.68
N ILE A 51 8.13 -7.10 16.27
CA ILE A 51 8.13 -6.07 17.32
C ILE A 51 8.82 -6.60 18.58
N GLU A 52 8.58 -7.84 18.98
CA GLU A 52 9.27 -8.48 20.11
C GLU A 52 10.79 -8.58 19.89
N MET A 53 11.21 -8.89 18.66
CA MET A 53 12.64 -9.09 18.34
C MET A 53 13.41 -7.78 18.14
N PHE A 54 12.83 -6.79 17.47
CA PHE A 54 13.53 -5.59 17.01
C PHE A 54 13.05 -4.29 17.67
N GLY A 55 11.96 -4.35 18.43
CA GLY A 55 11.30 -3.21 19.03
C GLY A 55 10.37 -2.47 18.06
N ARG A 56 9.27 -1.93 18.61
CA ARG A 56 8.19 -1.28 17.86
C ARG A 56 8.70 -0.16 16.93
N LYS A 57 9.61 0.68 17.43
CA LYS A 57 10.15 1.82 16.66
C LYS A 57 10.90 1.35 15.40
N THR A 58 11.78 0.36 15.53
CA THR A 58 12.56 -0.18 14.42
C THR A 58 11.65 -0.80 13.38
N VAL A 59 10.68 -1.61 13.81
CA VAL A 59 9.71 -2.26 12.92
C VAL A 59 8.88 -1.23 12.16
N ARG A 60 8.39 -0.17 12.83
CA ARG A 60 7.65 0.90 12.16
C ARG A 60 8.45 1.61 11.07
N ILE A 61 9.74 1.88 11.33
CA ILE A 61 10.62 2.53 10.34
C ILE A 61 10.82 1.60 9.13
N LEU A 62 11.18 0.34 9.35
CA LEU A 62 11.40 -0.62 8.27
C LEU A 62 10.12 -0.88 7.47
N TYR A 63 8.98 -1.05 8.17
CA TYR A 63 7.69 -1.23 7.52
C TYR A 63 7.31 0.00 6.69
N GLY A 64 7.55 1.21 7.21
CA GLY A 64 7.35 2.46 6.49
C GLY A 64 8.17 2.55 5.21
N LEU A 65 9.44 2.11 5.24
CA LEU A 65 10.30 2.04 4.05
C LEU A 65 9.74 1.06 3.00
N ILE A 66 9.25 -0.11 3.43
CA ILE A 66 8.62 -1.09 2.53
C ILE A 66 7.37 -0.49 1.87
N MET A 67 6.50 0.16 2.65
CA MET A 67 5.30 0.83 2.12
C MET A 67 5.68 1.97 1.17
N PHE A 68 6.75 2.72 1.46
CA PHE A 68 7.25 3.77 0.57
C PHE A 68 7.74 3.21 -0.77
N ILE A 69 8.42 2.06 -0.79
CA ILE A 69 8.75 1.34 -2.02
C ILE A 69 7.48 0.98 -2.79
N GLY A 70 6.42 0.52 -2.10
CA GLY A 70 5.11 0.28 -2.70
C GLY A 70 4.52 1.52 -3.40
N VAL A 71 4.60 2.69 -2.77
CA VAL A 71 4.22 3.98 -3.38
C VAL A 71 5.00 4.23 -4.66
N LEU A 72 6.33 4.06 -4.64
CA LEU A 72 7.17 4.29 -5.81
C LEU A 72 6.83 3.35 -6.96
N ILE A 73 6.57 2.07 -6.67
CA ILE A 73 6.16 1.07 -7.68
C ILE A 73 4.81 1.44 -8.29
N CYS A 74 3.82 1.83 -7.48
CA CYS A 74 2.53 2.26 -7.99
C CYS A 74 2.63 3.54 -8.83
N LEU A 75 3.39 4.55 -8.38
CA LEU A 75 3.60 5.76 -9.17
C LEU A 75 4.31 5.46 -10.49
N TYR A 76 5.33 4.61 -10.47
CA TYR A 76 5.99 4.15 -11.69
C TYR A 76 5.00 3.46 -12.63
N GLY A 77 4.19 2.52 -12.12
CA GLY A 77 3.12 1.86 -12.87
C GLY A 77 2.12 2.82 -13.48
N PHE A 78 1.71 3.86 -12.76
CA PHE A 78 0.82 4.91 -13.27
C PHE A 78 1.45 5.69 -14.43
N PHE A 79 2.68 6.20 -14.25
CA PHE A 79 3.35 7.02 -15.26
C PHE A 79 3.84 6.23 -16.48
N THR A 80 4.04 4.92 -16.34
CA THR A 80 4.49 4.03 -17.43
C THR A 80 3.37 3.17 -17.99
N TYR A 81 2.13 3.38 -17.53
CA TYR A 81 0.99 2.62 -18.01
C TYR A 81 0.85 2.79 -19.52
N ASN A 82 0.84 1.65 -20.21
CA ASN A 82 0.69 1.59 -21.65
C ASN A 82 -0.50 0.68 -21.98
N PRO A 83 -1.63 1.24 -22.45
CA PRO A 83 -2.82 0.46 -22.79
C PRO A 83 -2.55 -0.65 -23.81
N SER A 84 -1.55 -0.49 -24.69
CA SER A 84 -1.22 -1.49 -25.72
C SER A 84 -0.67 -2.81 -25.16
N LEU A 85 -0.17 -2.81 -23.93
CA LEU A 85 0.31 -4.02 -23.25
C LEU A 85 -0.82 -4.84 -22.62
N TYR A 86 -2.03 -4.30 -22.55
CA TYR A 86 -3.19 -4.91 -21.88
C TYR A 86 -4.41 -4.87 -22.82
N PRO A 87 -4.43 -5.70 -23.89
CA PRO A 87 -5.56 -5.75 -24.81
C PRO A 87 -6.85 -6.16 -24.08
N LYS A 88 -7.94 -5.47 -24.42
CA LYS A 88 -9.29 -5.70 -23.88
C LYS A 88 -9.90 -7.00 -24.37
#